data_AF-A0A1W6SR38-F1
#
_entry.id   AF-A0A1W6SR38-F1
#
_cell.length_a   1.000
_cell.length_b   1.000
_cell.length_c   1.000
_cell.angle_alpha   90.00
_cell.angle_beta   90.00
_cell.angle_gamma   90.00
#
_symmetry.space_group_name_H-M   'P 1'
#
loop_
_entity.id
_entity.type
_entity.pdbx_description
1 polymer ?
#
loop_
_entity_poly.entity_id
_entity_poly.type
_entity_poly.pdbx_seq_one_letter_code
_entity_poly.pdbx_strand_id
1 'polypeptide(L)'
;MKPIILALFLLGSGLGGSALAQTVSNPYPKTAPPLPNPRVTQLETALNHVQQEQQAVYQQFQMTQELRRNEIQENYPQAIQTPNSMMQAPYAMGGLKDNPPQSYDDNVRIQRERQERIEQYTRDLNRLYSRYAELGEQKRALLDQLIELAK
;
A
#
# COMPACT_ATOMS: atom_id res chain seq x y z
N MET A 1 -4.28 14.21 -30.44
CA MET A 1 -3.55 14.07 -29.17
C MET A 1 -4.02 15.17 -28.24
N LYS A 2 -4.49 14.83 -27.04
CA LYS A 2 -4.89 15.78 -25.97
C LYS A 2 -4.19 15.34 -24.68
N PRO A 3 -3.36 16.17 -24.05
CA PRO A 3 -2.83 15.86 -22.73
C PRO A 3 -3.86 16.24 -21.65
N ILE A 4 -4.21 15.29 -20.79
CA ILE A 4 -5.00 15.52 -19.57
C ILE A 4 -4.04 15.96 -18.46
N ILE A 5 -4.41 17.05 -17.82
CA ILE A 5 -3.64 17.84 -16.87
C ILE A 5 -3.47 17.08 -15.55
N LEU A 6 -2.22 16.97 -15.12
CA LEU A 6 -1.78 16.47 -13.82
C LEU A 6 -1.85 17.64 -12.81
N ALA A 7 -2.67 17.52 -11.77
CA ALA A 7 -2.74 18.52 -10.72
C ALA A 7 -1.53 18.40 -9.78
N LEU A 8 -0.63 19.38 -9.86
CA LEU A 8 0.52 19.56 -8.97
C LEU A 8 0.04 20.01 -7.59
N PHE A 9 0.48 19.28 -6.57
CA PHE A 9 0.37 19.62 -5.15
C PHE A 9 1.17 20.91 -4.88
N LEU A 10 0.47 21.97 -4.47
CA LEU A 10 1.06 23.24 -4.04
C LEU A 10 1.75 23.08 -2.68
N LEU A 11 3.08 23.03 -2.68
CA LEU A 11 3.89 23.42 -1.52
C LEU A 11 3.81 24.94 -1.35
N GLY A 12 2.98 25.39 -0.41
CA GLY A 12 2.99 26.77 0.08
C GLY A 12 4.07 26.94 1.13
N SER A 13 5.29 27.28 0.70
CA SER A 13 6.34 27.79 1.59
C SER A 13 5.96 29.18 2.07
N GLY A 14 5.73 29.31 3.38
CA GLY A 14 5.35 30.56 4.03
C GLY A 14 6.45 31.63 3.90
N LEU A 15 6.06 32.77 3.33
CA LEU A 15 6.77 34.04 3.39
C LEU A 15 6.84 34.54 4.84
N GLY A 16 8.05 34.88 5.28
CA GLY A 16 8.27 35.66 6.49
C GLY A 16 7.66 37.06 6.35
N GLY A 17 6.76 37.38 7.28
CA GLY A 17 6.26 38.72 7.52
C GLY A 17 6.38 39.03 9.01
N SER A 18 7.43 39.74 9.39
CA SER A 18 7.53 40.37 10.71
C SER A 18 6.47 41.45 10.83
N ALA A 19 5.42 41.19 11.60
CA ALA A 19 4.48 42.20 12.05
C ALA A 19 4.81 42.58 13.50
N LEU A 20 5.21 43.85 13.70
CA LEU A 20 5.33 44.49 15.01
C LEU A 20 4.04 44.31 15.80
N ALA A 21 4.14 43.62 16.94
CA ALA A 21 3.03 43.41 17.86
C ALA A 21 2.62 44.75 18.50
N GLN A 22 1.47 45.29 18.07
CA GLN A 22 0.75 46.29 18.84
C GLN A 22 0.10 45.57 20.04
N THR A 23 0.49 45.98 21.24
CA THR A 23 -0.11 45.50 22.49
C THR A 23 -1.50 46.11 22.65
N VAL A 24 -2.49 45.52 21.99
CA VAL A 24 -3.90 45.77 22.31
C VAL A 24 -4.25 44.87 23.49
N SER A 25 -4.37 45.47 24.67
CA SER A 25 -4.84 44.79 25.89
C SER A 25 -6.30 44.37 25.68
N ASN A 26 -6.51 43.10 25.35
CA ASN A 26 -7.84 42.53 25.18
C ASN A 26 -8.53 42.41 26.56
N PRO A 27 -9.67 43.09 26.80
CA PRO A 27 -10.32 43.12 28.12
C PRO A 27 -11.24 41.92 28.39
N TYR A 28 -11.27 40.93 27.50
CA TYR A 28 -12.07 39.73 27.70
C TYR A 28 -11.30 38.69 28.52
N PRO A 29 -11.88 38.13 29.60
CA PRO A 29 -11.25 37.03 30.31
C PRO A 29 -11.02 35.90 29.31
N LYS A 30 -9.76 35.46 29.22
CA LYS A 30 -9.35 34.28 28.46
C LYS A 30 -10.00 33.08 29.15
N THR A 31 -11.26 32.80 28.83
CA THR A 31 -11.93 31.56 29.24
C THR A 31 -11.04 30.43 28.75
N ALA A 32 -10.49 29.65 29.68
CA ALA A 32 -9.70 28.49 29.35
C ALA A 32 -10.49 27.63 28.34
N PRO A 33 -9.86 27.11 27.27
CA PRO A 33 -10.55 26.23 26.35
C PRO A 33 -11.20 25.09 27.15
N PRO A 34 -12.45 24.71 26.84
CA PRO A 34 -13.12 23.62 27.52
C PRO A 34 -12.23 22.37 27.46
N LEU A 35 -12.07 21.68 28.59
CA LEU A 35 -11.28 20.45 28.63
C LEU A 35 -11.88 19.45 27.62
N PRO A 36 -11.06 18.83 26.76
CA PRO A 36 -11.54 17.83 25.81
C PRO A 36 -12.29 16.72 26.53
N ASN A 37 -13.47 16.35 26.03
CA ASN A 37 -14.23 15.23 26.58
C ASN A 37 -13.36 13.95 26.44
N PRO A 38 -13.02 13.26 27.53
CA PRO A 38 -12.11 12.11 27.48
C PRO A 38 -12.62 11.00 26.56
N ARG A 39 -13.95 10.90 26.38
CA ARG A 39 -14.54 9.92 25.48
C ARG A 39 -14.28 10.24 24.00
N VAL A 40 -14.32 11.52 23.64
CA VAL A 40 -14.02 11.97 22.27
C VAL A 40 -12.57 11.67 21.93
N THR A 41 -11.63 12.02 22.82
CA THR A 41 -10.20 11.73 22.61
C THR A 41 -9.92 10.24 22.47
N GLN A 42 -10.61 9.37 23.23
CA GLN A 42 -10.49 7.92 23.09
C GLN A 42 -10.95 7.44 21.70
N LEU A 43 -12.10 7.93 21.22
CA LEU A 43 -12.64 7.56 19.91
C LEU A 43 -11.77 8.07 18.77
N GLU A 44 -11.24 9.29 18.87
CA GLU A 44 -10.28 9.84 17.90
C GLU A 44 -8.99 9.00 17.85
N THR A 45 -8.49 8.58 19.00
CA THR A 45 -7.31 7.70 19.08
C THR A 45 -7.58 6.36 18.41
N ALA A 46 -8.74 5.74 18.69
CA ALA A 46 -9.15 4.49 18.06
C ALA A 46 -9.33 4.65 16.53
N LEU A 47 -9.92 5.77 16.10
CA LEU A 47 -10.11 6.08 14.68
C LEU A 47 -8.77 6.22 13.95
N ASN A 48 -7.82 6.91 14.56
CA ASN A 48 -6.47 7.05 14.02
C ASN A 48 -5.78 5.69 13.88
N HIS A 49 -5.92 4.82 14.88
CA HIS A 49 -5.38 3.47 14.83
C HIS A 49 -5.99 2.64 13.69
N VAL A 50 -7.33 2.63 13.57
CA VAL A 50 -8.02 1.93 12.47
C VAL A 50 -7.57 2.47 11.11
N GLN A 51 -7.37 3.78 10.98
CA GLN A 51 -6.91 4.38 9.74
C GLN A 51 -5.46 4.01 9.39
N GLN A 52 -4.57 3.95 10.39
CA GLN A 52 -3.19 3.48 10.20
C GLN A 52 -3.17 2.00 9.77
N GLU A 53 -3.94 1.15 10.45
CA GLU A 53 -4.07 -0.26 10.06
C GLU A 53 -4.62 -0.41 8.63
N GLN A 54 -5.64 0.37 8.28
CA GLN A 54 -6.25 0.31 6.95
C GLN A 54 -5.24 0.67 5.85
N GLN A 55 -4.38 1.67 6.09
CA GLN A 55 -3.27 2.00 5.18
C GLN A 55 -2.23 0.88 5.10
N ALA A 56 -1.85 0.28 6.23
CA ALA A 56 -0.90 -0.83 6.27
C ALA A 56 -1.42 -2.07 5.51
N VAL A 57 -2.68 -2.45 5.74
CA VAL A 57 -3.34 -3.57 5.04
C VAL A 57 -3.40 -3.32 3.53
N TYR A 58 -3.72 -2.08 3.12
CA TYR A 58 -3.71 -1.70 1.71
C TYR A 58 -2.32 -1.83 1.07
N GLN A 59 -1.28 -1.35 1.75
CA GLN A 59 0.10 -1.48 1.28
C GLN A 59 0.49 -2.95 1.16
N GLN A 60 0.18 -3.78 2.17
CA GLN A 60 0.45 -5.21 2.12
C GLN A 60 -0.28 -5.89 0.95
N PHE A 61 -1.52 -5.51 0.69
CA PHE A 61 -2.29 -6.03 -0.44
C PHE A 61 -1.59 -5.72 -1.78
N GLN A 62 -1.14 -4.48 -1.97
CA GLN A 62 -0.37 -4.09 -3.17
C GLN A 62 0.91 -4.93 -3.30
N MET A 63 1.68 -5.07 -2.22
CA MET A 63 2.90 -5.87 -2.23
C MET A 63 2.65 -7.35 -2.57
N THR A 64 1.64 -7.97 -1.96
CA THR A 64 1.28 -9.38 -2.24
C THR A 64 0.75 -9.55 -3.66
N GLN A 65 0.02 -8.57 -4.19
CA GLN A 65 -0.43 -8.59 -5.59
C GLN A 65 0.76 -8.59 -6.56
N GLU A 66 1.78 -7.76 -6.29
CA GLU A 66 2.99 -7.71 -7.11
C GLU A 66 3.78 -9.02 -7.06
N LEU A 67 3.93 -9.63 -5.88
CA LEU A 67 4.57 -10.95 -5.73
C LEU A 67 3.84 -12.01 -6.57
N ARG A 68 2.51 -12.06 -6.50
CA ARG A 68 1.70 -12.96 -7.32
C ARG A 68 1.87 -12.67 -8.82
N ARG A 69 1.89 -11.39 -9.20
CA ARG A 69 2.08 -10.99 -10.60
C ARG A 69 3.43 -11.47 -11.13
N ASN A 70 4.49 -11.34 -10.34
CA ASN A 70 5.83 -11.79 -10.72
C ASN A 70 5.88 -13.30 -10.94
N GLU A 71 5.27 -14.09 -10.04
CA GLU A 71 5.19 -15.55 -10.21
C GLU A 71 4.44 -15.96 -11.49
N ILE A 72 3.40 -15.21 -11.88
CA ILE A 72 2.64 -15.45 -13.13
C ILE A 72 3.44 -14.97 -14.35
N GLN A 73 4.16 -13.85 -14.24
CA GLN A 73 4.90 -13.27 -15.36
C GLN A 73 6.14 -14.10 -15.71
N GLU A 74 6.81 -14.68 -14.72
CA GLU A 74 7.89 -15.65 -14.92
C GLU A 74 7.42 -16.94 -15.63
N ASN A 75 6.12 -17.22 -15.69
CA ASN A 75 5.55 -18.32 -16.48
C ASN A 75 5.42 -17.98 -17.98
N TYR A 76 5.62 -16.73 -18.41
CA TYR A 76 5.76 -16.45 -19.84
C TYR A 76 7.17 -16.85 -20.28
N PRO A 77 7.31 -17.88 -21.12
CA PRO A 77 8.61 -18.22 -21.64
C PRO A 77 9.11 -17.04 -22.48
N GLN A 78 10.17 -16.39 -22.01
CA GLN A 78 11.10 -15.62 -22.86
C GLN A 78 11.81 -16.53 -23.91
N ALA A 79 11.28 -17.73 -24.16
CA ALA A 79 11.87 -18.79 -24.97
C ALA A 79 10.96 -19.27 -26.12
N ILE A 80 9.77 -18.67 -26.35
CA ILE A 80 8.89 -19.08 -27.49
C ILE A 80 8.66 -17.94 -28.50
N GLN A 81 9.39 -16.82 -28.42
CA GLN A 81 9.26 -15.75 -29.42
C GLN A 81 10.62 -15.20 -29.83
N THR A 82 11.40 -16.01 -30.53
CA THR A 82 12.09 -15.67 -31.81
C THR A 82 13.15 -16.73 -32.09
N PRO A 83 13.32 -17.20 -33.35
CA PRO A 83 14.44 -18.06 -33.73
C PRO A 83 15.84 -17.46 -33.49
N ASN A 84 15.92 -16.18 -33.08
CA ASN A 84 17.16 -15.43 -32.87
C ASN A 84 17.45 -15.08 -31.40
N SER A 85 16.66 -15.52 -30.40
CA SER A 85 16.87 -15.13 -28.99
C SER A 85 17.75 -16.10 -28.17
N MET A 86 18.65 -16.86 -28.79
CA MET A 86 19.71 -17.61 -28.08
C MET A 86 20.74 -16.71 -27.36
N MET A 87 20.56 -15.38 -27.35
CA MET A 87 21.59 -14.42 -26.91
C MET A 87 21.21 -13.56 -25.70
N GLN A 88 20.13 -13.87 -24.97
CA GLN A 88 19.70 -13.06 -23.81
C GLN A 88 19.38 -13.86 -22.54
N ALA A 89 20.02 -15.02 -22.35
CA ALA A 89 20.25 -15.50 -20.99
C ALA A 89 21.57 -14.87 -20.49
N PRO A 90 21.61 -14.11 -19.39
CA PRO A 90 22.85 -13.54 -18.83
C PRO A 90 23.86 -14.59 -18.34
N TYR A 91 23.59 -15.89 -18.52
CA TYR A 91 24.37 -17.01 -17.99
C TYR A 91 24.77 -18.07 -19.04
N ALA A 92 24.53 -17.85 -20.33
CA ALA A 92 24.86 -18.83 -21.37
C ALA A 92 25.99 -18.34 -22.30
N MET A 93 27.15 -18.00 -21.72
CA MET A 93 28.41 -17.76 -22.45
C MET A 93 29.43 -18.89 -22.23
N GLY A 94 28.94 -20.12 -22.02
CA GLY A 94 29.72 -21.36 -22.06
C GLY A 94 28.94 -22.35 -22.91
N GLY A 95 29.63 -23.10 -23.79
CA GLY A 95 28.96 -24.06 -24.68
C GLY A 95 28.11 -25.07 -23.90
N LEU A 96 27.28 -25.86 -24.59
CA LEU A 96 26.41 -26.93 -24.03
C LEU A 96 27.09 -27.89 -23.02
N LYS A 97 28.42 -27.87 -22.95
CA LYS A 97 29.26 -28.62 -22.01
C LYS A 97 29.23 -28.04 -20.58
N ASP A 98 29.04 -26.74 -20.43
CA ASP A 98 29.15 -26.04 -19.14
C ASP A 98 27.79 -25.74 -18.49
N ASN A 99 26.69 -25.98 -19.21
CA ASN A 99 25.32 -25.81 -18.69
C ASN A 99 24.39 -26.90 -19.26
N PRO A 100 24.39 -28.11 -18.68
CA PRO A 100 23.55 -29.20 -19.14
C PRO A 100 22.06 -28.81 -19.07
N PRO A 101 21.20 -29.33 -19.96
CA PRO A 101 19.76 -29.11 -19.88
C PRO A 101 19.21 -29.47 -18.49
N GLN A 102 18.34 -28.63 -17.93
CA GLN A 102 17.66 -28.95 -16.67
C GLN A 102 16.88 -30.26 -16.79
N SER A 103 16.90 -31.08 -15.74
CA SER A 103 16.13 -32.33 -15.68
C SER A 103 14.63 -32.04 -15.84
N TYR A 104 13.91 -32.94 -16.53
CA TYR A 104 12.45 -32.85 -16.64
C TYR A 104 11.79 -32.82 -15.25
N ASP A 105 12.25 -33.67 -14.33
CA ASP A 105 11.70 -33.76 -12.97
C ASP A 105 11.93 -32.46 -12.18
N ASP A 106 13.08 -31.80 -12.39
CA ASP A 106 13.36 -30.52 -11.76
C ASP A 106 12.44 -29.41 -12.30
N ASN A 107 12.18 -29.40 -13.61
CA ASN A 107 11.22 -28.47 -14.21
C ASN A 107 9.80 -28.69 -13.66
N VAL A 108 9.35 -29.95 -13.58
CA VAL A 108 8.03 -30.28 -13.01
C VAL A 108 7.93 -29.86 -11.54
N ARG A 109 9.00 -30.08 -10.75
CA ARG A 109 9.05 -29.66 -9.35
C ARG A 109 8.96 -28.14 -9.21
N ILE A 110 9.76 -27.39 -9.97
CA ILE A 110 9.75 -25.92 -9.95
C ILE A 110 8.36 -25.37 -10.32
N GLN A 111 7.70 -25.94 -11.32
CA GLN A 111 6.36 -25.51 -11.74
C GLN A 111 5.31 -25.80 -10.66
N ARG A 112 5.41 -26.92 -9.95
CA ARG A 112 4.52 -27.22 -8.82
C ARG A 112 4.71 -26.24 -7.68
N GLU A 113 5.95 -26.03 -7.23
CA GLU A 113 6.26 -25.09 -6.14
C GLU A 113 5.80 -23.66 -6.47
N ARG A 114 5.94 -23.24 -7.74
CA ARG A 114 5.40 -21.96 -8.23
C ARG A 114 3.88 -21.90 -8.09
N GLN A 115 3.18 -22.93 -8.55
CA GLN A 115 1.72 -22.99 -8.45
C GLN A 115 1.25 -22.89 -6.98
N GLU A 116 1.94 -23.58 -6.08
CA GLU A 116 1.68 -23.51 -4.63
C GLU A 116 1.87 -22.08 -4.08
N ARG A 117 2.93 -21.36 -4.51
CA ARG A 117 3.15 -19.95 -4.13
C ARG A 117 2.05 -19.03 -4.66
N ILE A 118 1.61 -19.21 -5.91
CA ILE A 118 0.51 -18.42 -6.49
C ILE A 118 -0.78 -18.61 -5.68
N GLU A 119 -1.10 -19.85 -5.33
CA GLU A 119 -2.27 -20.17 -4.51
C GLU A 119 -2.17 -19.58 -3.11
N GLN A 120 -0.98 -19.62 -2.51
CA GLN A 120 -0.73 -19.01 -1.22
C GLN A 120 -0.96 -17.50 -1.26
N TYR A 121 -0.39 -16.80 -2.24
CA TYR A 121 -0.61 -15.35 -2.40
C TYR A 121 -2.09 -15.03 -2.67
N THR A 122 -2.81 -15.87 -3.39
CA THR A 122 -4.26 -15.70 -3.57
C THR A 122 -5.02 -15.79 -2.25
N ARG A 123 -4.69 -16.76 -1.37
CA ARG A 123 -5.30 -16.85 -0.03
C ARG A 123 -4.97 -15.62 0.82
N ASP A 124 -3.73 -15.15 0.77
CA ASP A 124 -3.29 -13.98 1.52
C ASP A 124 -4.02 -12.71 1.05
N LEU A 125 -4.19 -12.51 -0.26
CA LEU A 125 -4.97 -11.40 -0.81
C LEU A 125 -6.43 -11.41 -0.33
N ASN A 126 -7.08 -12.58 -0.29
CA ASN A 126 -8.45 -12.70 0.20
C ASN A 126 -8.56 -12.34 1.69
N ARG A 127 -7.58 -12.75 2.49
CA ARG A 127 -7.51 -12.39 3.92
C ARG A 127 -7.32 -10.88 4.10
N LEU A 128 -6.41 -10.28 3.34
CA LEU A 128 -6.15 -8.83 3.39
C LEU A 128 -7.38 -8.02 2.98
N TYR A 129 -8.08 -8.45 1.93
CA TYR A 129 -9.35 -7.84 1.51
C TYR A 129 -10.40 -7.89 2.62
N SER A 130 -10.58 -9.07 3.24
CA SER A 130 -11.54 -9.25 4.33
C SER A 130 -11.21 -8.34 5.52
N ARG A 131 -9.94 -8.29 5.92
CA ARG A 131 -9.48 -7.40 7.00
C ARG A 131 -9.70 -5.93 6.67
N TYR A 132 -9.47 -5.52 5.43
CA TYR A 132 -9.72 -4.14 5.00
C TYR A 132 -11.20 -3.76 5.13
N ALA A 133 -12.10 -4.66 4.75
CA ALA A 133 -13.55 -4.46 4.89
C ALA A 133 -13.97 -4.37 6.37
N GLU A 134 -13.46 -5.27 7.23
CA GLU A 134 -13.69 -5.22 8.68
C GLU A 134 -13.27 -3.88 9.30
N LEU A 135 -12.10 -3.36 8.90
CA LEU A 135 -11.62 -2.05 9.36
C LEU A 135 -12.51 -0.90 8.87
N GLY A 136 -13.10 -1.04 7.68
CA GLY A 136 -14.10 -0.10 7.16
C GLY A 136 -15.34 -0.02 8.04
N GLU A 137 -15.87 -1.17 8.47
CA GLU A 137 -17.02 -1.25 9.38
C GLU A 137 -16.68 -0.69 10.77
N GLN A 138 -15.50 -1.02 11.31
CA GLN A 138 -15.04 -0.46 12.58
C GLN A 138 -14.92 1.07 12.53
N LYS A 139 -14.34 1.60 11.44
CA LYS A 139 -14.23 3.04 11.20
C LYS A 139 -15.60 3.70 11.20
N ARG A 140 -16.57 3.11 10.51
CA ARG A 140 -17.95 3.62 10.44
C ARG A 140 -18.57 3.68 11.83
N ALA A 141 -18.49 2.60 12.61
CA ALA A 141 -19.05 2.54 13.95
C ALA A 141 -18.42 3.58 14.91
N LEU A 142 -17.12 3.86 14.78
CA LEU A 142 -16.44 4.91 15.55
C LEU A 142 -16.91 6.32 15.16
N LEU A 143 -17.11 6.57 13.87
CA LEU A 143 -17.63 7.85 13.39
C LEU A 143 -19.07 8.09 13.84
N ASP A 144 -19.91 7.06 13.80
CA ASP A 144 -21.30 7.13 14.27
C ASP A 144 -21.34 7.51 15.77
N GLN A 145 -20.48 6.89 16.60
CA GLN A 145 -20.35 7.25 18.02
C GLN A 145 -19.87 8.69 18.24
N LEU A 146 -18.92 9.18 17.42
CA LEU A 146 -18.47 10.57 17.50
C LEU A 146 -19.59 11.55 17.14
N ILE A 147 -20.38 11.24 16.11
CA ILE A 147 -21.54 12.04 15.70
C ILE A 147 -22.60 12.07 16.80
N GLU A 148 -22.88 10.93 17.45
CA GLU A 148 -23.82 10.87 18.58
C GLU A 148 -23.38 11.72 19.77
N LEU A 149 -22.09 11.76 20.08
CA LEU A 149 -21.54 12.60 21.16
C LEU A 149 -21.52 14.10 20.82
N ALA A 150 -21.59 14.45 19.54
CA ALA A 150 -21.60 15.83 19.06
C ALA A 150 -23.01 16.44 18.95
N LYS A 151 -24.05 15.62 19.11
CA LYS A 151 -25.46 16.06 19.19
C LYS A 151 -25.79 16.61 20.57
#